data_AF-A0A7J3BQ70-F1
#
_entry.id   AF-A0A7J3BQ70-F1
#
_cell.length_a   1.000
_cell.length_b   1.000
_cell.length_c   1.000
_cell.angle_alpha   90.00
_cell.angle_beta   90.00
_cell.angle_gamma   90.00
#
_symmetry.space_group_name_H-M   'P 1'
#
loop_
_entity.id
_entity.type
_entity.pdbx_description
1 polymer ?
#
loop_
_entity_poly.entity_id
_entity_poly.type
_entity_poly.pdbx_seq_one_letter_code
_entity_poly.pdbx_strand_id
1 'polypeptide(L)'
;MKKDDILRQGFVIVKITVSGIRQTHRLDVVKEKSGNDYFYYLRGRFAIPEAEMIRLAEELQLPIRSKDTLVFPKGKGRRDFIEVNITQPTVEAEIE
;
A
#
# COMPACT_ATOMS: atom_id res chain seq x y z
N MET A 1 11.96 0.23 -5.12
CA MET A 1 11.67 0.01 -3.69
C MET A 1 10.97 -1.34 -3.57
N LYS A 2 11.37 -2.23 -2.66
CA LYS A 2 10.72 -3.55 -2.55
C LYS A 2 9.49 -3.43 -1.66
N LYS A 3 8.49 -4.29 -1.89
CA LYS A 3 7.25 -4.38 -1.11
C LYS A 3 7.52 -4.40 0.41
N ASP A 4 8.49 -5.20 0.85
CA ASP A 4 8.76 -5.39 2.27
C ASP A 4 9.28 -4.11 2.94
N ASP A 5 10.03 -3.29 2.20
CA ASP A 5 10.51 -1.98 2.67
C ASP A 5 9.32 -1.03 2.90
N ILE A 6 8.36 -1.03 1.96
CA ILE A 6 7.14 -0.20 2.05
C ILE A 6 6.33 -0.57 3.30
N LEU A 7 6.14 -1.88 3.52
CA LEU A 7 5.38 -2.39 4.65
C LEU A 7 6.04 -2.08 5.99
N ARG A 8 7.38 -2.13 6.05
CA ARG A 8 8.14 -1.74 7.25
C ARG A 8 8.12 -0.23 7.49
N GLN A 9 8.27 0.56 6.43
CA GLN A 9 8.26 2.03 6.51
C GLN A 9 6.87 2.58 6.84
N GLY A 10 5.81 1.86 6.47
CA GLY A 10 4.43 2.26 6.71
C GLY A 10 3.87 3.27 5.70
N PHE A 11 4.66 3.71 4.71
CA PHE A 11 4.21 4.59 3.63
C PHE A 11 5.14 4.51 2.40
N VAL A 12 4.65 5.03 1.28
CA VAL A 12 5.43 5.25 0.05
C VAL A 12 5.03 6.57 -0.60
N ILE A 13 6.00 7.27 -1.18
CA ILE A 13 5.77 8.48 -1.97
C ILE A 13 5.81 8.09 -3.45
N VAL A 14 4.74 8.40 -4.18
CA VAL A 14 4.56 8.06 -5.59
C VAL A 14 4.26 9.31 -6.42
N LYS A 15 4.62 9.27 -7.70
CA LYS A 15 4.19 10.27 -8.68
C LYS A 15 3.00 9.70 -9.45
N ILE A 16 1.88 10.40 -9.45
CA ILE A 16 0.67 10.05 -10.19
C ILE A 16 0.28 11.16 -11.15
N THR A 17 -0.38 10.81 -12.24
CA THR A 17 -0.94 11.76 -13.20
C THR A 17 -2.43 11.91 -12.97
N VAL A 18 -2.89 13.11 -12.64
CA VAL A 18 -4.31 13.43 -12.45
C VAL A 18 -4.70 14.51 -13.45
N SER A 19 -5.60 14.18 -14.38
CA SER A 19 -6.06 15.11 -15.43
C SER A 19 -4.91 15.77 -16.21
N GLY A 20 -3.86 14.99 -16.54
CA GLY A 20 -2.68 15.48 -17.26
C GLY A 20 -1.62 16.18 -16.40
N ILE A 21 -1.89 16.40 -15.10
CA ILE A 21 -0.95 17.05 -14.18
C ILE A 21 -0.23 15.98 -13.35
N ARG A 22 1.10 16.02 -13.34
CA ARG A 22 1.91 15.15 -12.47
C ARG A 22 1.92 15.70 -11.05
N GLN A 23 1.48 14.88 -10.10
CA GLN A 23 1.40 15.22 -8.69
C GLN A 23 2.15 14.17 -7.86
N THR A 24 2.73 14.60 -6.74
CA THR A 24 3.38 13.69 -5.80
C THR A 24 2.41 13.39 -4.67
N HIS A 25 2.12 12.12 -4.43
CA HIS A 25 1.17 11.65 -3.43
C HIS A 25 1.86 10.70 -2.46
N ARG A 26 1.51 10.81 -1.18
CA ARG A 26 1.90 9.84 -0.16
C ARG A 26 0.78 8.81 -0.04
N LEU A 27 1.15 7.54 -0.10
CA LEU A 27 0.27 6.41 0.18
C LEU A 27 0.71 5.78 1.49
N ASP A 28 -0.21 5.69 2.44
CA ASP A 28 0.07 5.06 3.74
C ASP A 28 -0.32 3.59 3.70
N VAL A 29 0.48 2.75 4.35
CA VAL A 29 0.16 1.33 4.54
C VAL A 29 -0.92 1.22 5.61
N VAL A 30 -2.05 0.65 5.24
CA VAL A 30 -3.18 0.42 6.14
C VAL A 30 -3.33 -1.09 6.35
N LYS A 31 -3.50 -1.46 7.61
CA LYS A 31 -3.85 -2.81 8.06
C LYS A 31 -5.35 -2.83 8.39
N GLU A 32 -6.14 -3.58 7.63
CA GLU A 32 -7.58 -3.75 7.84
C GLU A 32 -7.87 -5.17 8.31
N LYS A 33 -8.71 -5.31 9.34
CA LYS A 33 -9.13 -6.62 9.84
C LYS A 33 -10.12 -7.24 8.84
N SER A 34 -9.85 -8.47 8.42
CA SER A 34 -10.68 -9.23 7.48
C SER A 34 -10.99 -10.59 8.12
N GLY A 35 -12.06 -10.65 8.92
CA GLY A 35 -12.40 -11.84 9.70
C GLY A 35 -11.41 -12.02 10.86
N ASN A 36 -10.71 -13.16 10.88
CA ASN A 36 -9.65 -13.43 11.84
C ASN A 36 -8.28 -12.91 11.41
N ASP A 37 -8.14 -12.54 10.14
CA ASP A 37 -6.84 -12.18 9.58
C ASP A 37 -6.73 -10.67 9.34
N TYR A 38 -5.54 -10.25 8.93
CA TYR A 38 -5.24 -8.86 8.57
C TYR A 38 -4.83 -8.73 7.11
N PHE A 39 -5.39 -7.73 6.44
CA PHE A 39 -5.17 -7.39 5.05
C PHE A 39 -4.42 -6.05 4.97
N TYR A 40 -3.32 -6.03 4.20
CA TYR A 40 -2.52 -4.83 4.00
C TYR A 40 -2.75 -4.23 2.62
N TYR A 41 -2.94 -2.91 2.56
CA TYR A 41 -3.07 -2.15 1.32
C TYR A 41 -2.51 -0.73 1.48
N LEU A 42 -2.23 -0.09 0.34
CA LEU A 42 -1.84 1.31 0.27
C LEU A 42 -3.06 2.19 0.12
N ARG A 43 -3.18 3.22 0.97
CA ARG A 43 -4.27 4.18 0.94
C ARG A 43 -3.75 5.57 0.62
N GLY A 44 -4.31 6.16 -0.43
CA GLY A 44 -4.11 7.58 -0.72
C GLY A 44 -5.09 8.45 0.06
N ARG A 45 -4.64 9.65 0.46
CA ARG A 45 -5.53 10.70 1.02
C ARG A 45 -6.47 11.27 -0.05
N PHE A 46 -5.98 11.37 -1.28
CA PHE A 46 -6.70 11.98 -2.40
C PHE A 46 -7.21 10.92 -3.38
N ALA A 47 -8.13 11.34 -4.25
CA ALA A 47 -8.63 10.49 -5.33
C ALA A 47 -7.51 10.18 -6.32
N ILE A 48 -7.23 8.89 -6.52
CA ILE A 48 -6.29 8.39 -7.51
C ILE A 48 -7.09 7.84 -8.69
N PRO A 49 -6.81 8.25 -9.93
CA PRO A 49 -7.43 7.65 -11.12
C PRO A 49 -7.16 6.14 -11.19
N GLU A 50 -8.15 5.37 -11.64
CA GLU A 50 -8.05 3.91 -11.67
C GLU A 50 -6.85 3.41 -12.49
N ALA A 51 -6.55 4.04 -13.63
CA ALA A 51 -5.38 3.70 -14.44
C ALA A 51 -4.05 3.84 -13.67
N GLU A 52 -3.93 4.88 -12.83
CA GLU A 52 -2.76 5.06 -11.96
C GLU A 52 -2.77 4.04 -10.81
N MET A 53 -3.93 3.69 -10.26
CA MET A 53 -4.03 2.64 -9.24
C MET A 53 -3.57 1.29 -9.77
N ILE A 54 -3.98 0.91 -10.99
CA ILE A 54 -3.55 -0.33 -11.65
C ILE A 54 -2.02 -0.30 -11.82
N ARG A 55 -1.48 0.76 -12.42
CA ARG A 55 -0.04 0.92 -12.64
C ARG A 55 0.75 0.79 -11.33
N LEU A 56 0.33 1.49 -10.29
CA LEU A 56 1.00 1.49 -9.00
C LEU A 56 0.85 0.15 -8.26
N ALA A 57 -0.30 -0.53 -8.38
CA ALA A 57 -0.49 -1.86 -7.80
C ALA A 57 0.48 -2.87 -8.41
N GLU A 58 0.66 -2.85 -9.74
CA GLU A 58 1.67 -3.65 -10.42
C GLU A 58 3.09 -3.30 -9.98
N GLU A 59 3.43 -2.02 -9.93
CA GLU A 59 4.78 -1.55 -9.63
C GLU A 59 5.20 -1.87 -8.19
N LEU A 60 4.30 -1.64 -7.24
CA LEU A 60 4.57 -1.80 -5.81
C LEU A 60 4.23 -3.20 -5.30
N GLN A 61 3.59 -4.03 -6.12
CA GLN A 61 3.13 -5.38 -5.79
C GLN A 61 2.28 -5.39 -4.50
N LEU A 62 1.46 -4.34 -4.32
CA LEU A 62 0.58 -4.13 -3.18
C LEU A 62 -0.79 -3.63 -3.65
N PRO A 63 -1.89 -4.01 -2.97
CA PRO A 63 -3.21 -3.48 -3.29
C PRO A 63 -3.29 -1.98 -2.99
N ILE A 64 -4.07 -1.25 -3.79
CA ILE A 64 -4.26 0.19 -3.61
C ILE A 64 -5.74 0.51 -3.44
N ARG A 65 -6.06 1.25 -2.38
CA ARG A 65 -7.40 1.73 -2.08
C ARG A 65 -7.47 3.24 -2.23
N SER A 66 -8.44 3.69 -3.01
CA SER A 66 -8.77 5.10 -3.19
C SER A 66 -10.28 5.23 -3.23
N LYS A 67 -10.85 6.04 -2.32
CA LYS A 67 -12.30 6.12 -2.08
C LYS A 67 -12.90 4.71 -1.90
N ASP A 68 -13.87 4.34 -2.73
CA ASP A 68 -14.59 3.07 -2.69
C ASP A 68 -13.99 2.00 -3.62
N THR A 69 -12.89 2.34 -4.31
CA THR A 69 -12.22 1.44 -5.26
C THR A 69 -11.01 0.80 -4.59
N LEU A 70 -10.90 -0.53 -4.74
CA LEU A 70 -9.74 -1.32 -4.35
C LEU A 70 -9.21 -2.06 -5.58
N VAL A 71 -7.96 -1.79 -5.95
CA VAL A 71 -7.29 -2.41 -7.09
C VAL A 71 -6.20 -3.34 -6.59
N PHE A 72 -6.13 -4.53 -7.19
CA PHE A 72 -5.11 -5.53 -6.90
C PHE A 72 -4.12 -5.63 -8.07
N PRO A 73 -2.88 -6.06 -7.82
CA PRO A 73 -1.97 -6.46 -8.89
C PRO A 73 -2.57 -7.65 -9.67
N LYS A 74 -2.24 -7.74 -10.95
CA LYS A 74 -2.71 -8.77 -11.88
C LYS A 74 -2.40 -10.16 -11.36
N GLY A 75 -3.40 -11.04 -11.45
CA GLY A 75 -3.31 -12.42 -11.01
C GLY A 75 -3.30 -12.61 -9.50
N LYS A 76 -3.41 -11.53 -8.71
CA LYS A 76 -3.50 -11.59 -7.24
C LYS A 76 -4.88 -11.16 -6.76
N GLY A 77 -5.33 -11.77 -5.68
CA GLY A 77 -6.56 -11.43 -4.99
C GLY A 77 -6.31 -11.07 -3.53
N ARG A 78 -7.39 -10.80 -2.79
CA ARG A 78 -7.30 -10.45 -1.37
C ARG A 78 -6.52 -11.47 -0.55
N ARG A 79 -6.66 -12.77 -0.84
CA ARG A 79 -6.00 -13.87 -0.12
C ARG A 79 -4.48 -13.81 -0.17
N ASP A 80 -3.89 -13.30 -1.24
CA ASP A 80 -2.43 -13.18 -1.40
C ASP A 80 -1.79 -12.09 -0.52
N PHE A 81 -2.63 -11.28 0.12
CA PHE A 81 -2.22 -10.16 0.99
C PHE A 81 -2.78 -10.26 2.40
N ILE A 82 -3.38 -11.40 2.72
CA ILE A 82 -3.74 -11.80 4.07
C ILE A 82 -2.45 -12.30 4.74
N GLU A 83 -2.15 -11.81 5.94
CA GLU A 83 -0.98 -12.23 6.75
C GLU A 83 0.40 -11.93 6.14
N VAL A 84 0.62 -10.71 5.66
CA VAL A 84 2.02 -10.27 5.48
C VAL A 84 2.64 -10.10 6.87
N ASN A 85 3.54 -11.01 7.23
CA ASN A 85 4.22 -11.04 8.51
C ASN A 85 5.25 -9.90 8.55
N ILE A 86 4.81 -8.71 8.94
CA ILE A 86 5.70 -7.56 9.12
C ILE A 86 6.38 -7.78 10.47
N THR A 87 7.57 -8.38 10.47
CA THR A 87 8.46 -8.32 11.64
C THR A 87 8.81 -6.85 11.83
N GLN A 88 8.12 -6.18 12.75
CA GLN A 88 8.50 -4.84 13.18
C GLN A 88 9.88 -4.97 13.83
N PRO A 89 10.85 -4.08 13.53
CA PRO A 89 12.07 -4.04 14.32
C PRO A 89 11.64 -3.69 15.74
N THR A 90 11.81 -4.63 16.67
CA THR A 90 11.77 -4.34 18.09
C THR A 90 12.74 -3.19 18.31
N VAL A 91 12.22 -2.02 18.68
CA VAL A 91 13.07 -0.92 19.13
C VAL A 91 13.66 -1.40 20.45
N GLU A 92 14.86 -1.95 20.40
CA GLU A 92 15.73 -2.05 21.56
C GLU A 92 16.03 -0.60 21.96
N ALA A 93 15.19 -0.08 22.84
CA ALA A 93 15.52 1.13 23.58
C ALA A 93 16.69 0.74 24.49
N GLU A 94 17.92 1.00 24.03
CA GLU A 94 19.05 1.15 24.93
C GLU A 94 18.70 2.30 25.88
N ILE A 95 18.36 1.93 27.12
CA ILE A 95 18.25 2.85 28.25
C ILE A 95 19.68 3.00 28.75
N GLU A 96 20.28 4.17 28.53
CA GLU A 96 21.56 4.56 29.13
C GLU A 96 21.36 4.99 30.60
#